data_AF-A0AAF1D1N4-F1
#
_entry.id   AF-A0AAF1D1N4-F1
#
_cell.length_a   1.000
_cell.length_b   1.000
_cell.length_c   1.000
_cell.angle_alpha   90.00
_cell.angle_beta   90.00
_cell.angle_gamma   90.00
#
_symmetry.space_group_name_H-M   'P 1'
#
loop_
_entity.id
_entity.type
_entity.pdbx_description
1 polymer ?
#
loop_
_entity_poly.entity_id
_entity_poly.type
_entity_poly.pdbx_seq_one_letter_code
_entity_poly.pdbx_strand_id
1 'polypeptide(L)'
;MKKFVGLLLASSLSISLAFGADFSKKSDEEILNLAKSVKSEDQADLIIEAKKRMNEMKYKDAINFHSKFQTNLHENISKLSPKERQQRKAIVQKDMMELTDKMSGKEIRELNLHHKKSSSYNHKNSNHDHCSMK
;
A
#
# COMPACT_ATOMS: atom_id res chain seq x y z
N MET A 1 -32.10 18.49 -27.21
CA MET A 1 -31.50 18.60 -25.86
C MET A 1 -31.78 17.32 -25.09
N LYS A 2 -30.78 16.46 -24.87
CA LYS A 2 -30.91 15.28 -23.98
C LYS A 2 -29.81 15.40 -22.94
N LYS A 3 -30.20 15.66 -21.69
CA LYS A 3 -29.30 15.77 -20.54
C LYS A 3 -29.07 14.35 -20.01
N PHE A 4 -27.87 13.83 -20.18
CA PHE A 4 -27.46 12.58 -19.53
C PHE A 4 -27.18 12.89 -18.06
N VAL A 5 -28.11 12.49 -17.19
CA VAL A 5 -27.88 12.43 -15.74
C VAL A 5 -26.98 11.22 -15.51
N GLY A 6 -25.68 11.47 -15.38
CA GLY A 6 -24.71 10.46 -15.00
C GLY A 6 -24.89 10.12 -13.53
N LEU A 7 -25.34 8.89 -13.26
CA LEU A 7 -25.41 8.31 -11.92
C LEU A 7 -23.99 7.99 -11.46
N LEU A 8 -23.39 8.86 -10.65
CA LEU A 8 -22.15 8.56 -9.94
C LEU A 8 -22.49 7.61 -8.79
N LEU A 9 -22.12 6.33 -8.94
CA LEU A 9 -22.10 5.35 -7.86
C LEU A 9 -20.96 5.71 -6.91
N ALA A 10 -21.21 6.65 -6.00
CA ALA A 10 -20.33 6.90 -4.87
C ALA A 10 -20.50 5.76 -3.86
N SER A 11 -19.69 4.71 -4.01
CA SER A 11 -19.48 3.74 -2.94
C SER A 11 -18.71 4.44 -1.81
N SER A 12 -19.44 4.96 -0.83
CA SER A 12 -18.87 5.55 0.38
C SER A 12 -18.17 4.46 1.19
N LEU A 13 -16.91 4.20 0.88
CA LEU A 13 -16.04 3.31 1.63
C LEU A 13 -15.52 4.08 2.86
N SER A 14 -16.41 4.31 3.83
CA SER A 14 -16.07 4.96 5.11
C SER A 14 -15.37 3.96 6.02
N ILE A 15 -14.08 3.73 5.77
CA ILE A 15 -13.23 2.94 6.67
C ILE A 15 -12.61 3.90 7.69
N SER A 16 -13.16 3.94 8.89
CA SER A 16 -12.51 4.52 10.06
C SER A 16 -11.36 3.60 10.50
N LEU A 17 -10.18 3.78 9.90
CA LEU A 17 -8.95 3.10 10.31
C LEU A 17 -8.34 3.82 11.50
N ALA A 18 -8.19 3.09 12.60
CA ALA A 18 -7.65 3.56 13.86
C ALA A 18 -6.11 3.73 13.79
N PHE A 19 -5.64 4.87 14.31
CA PHE A 19 -4.25 5.26 14.67
C PHE A 19 -3.22 5.48 13.55
N GLY A 20 -3.65 5.62 12.29
CA GLY A 20 -2.82 6.09 11.17
C GLY A 20 -3.04 7.55 10.83
N ALA A 21 -2.17 8.15 10.01
CA ALA A 21 -2.40 9.49 9.50
C ALA A 21 -3.62 9.51 8.56
N ASP A 22 -4.65 10.29 8.91
CA ASP A 22 -5.85 10.44 8.08
C ASP A 22 -5.58 11.41 6.92
N PHE A 23 -5.36 10.84 5.73
CA PHE A 23 -5.12 11.58 4.50
C PHE A 23 -6.38 11.80 3.65
N SER A 24 -7.57 11.36 4.10
CA SER A 24 -8.82 11.43 3.33
C SER A 24 -9.22 12.86 2.93
N LYS A 25 -8.79 13.86 3.71
CA LYS A 25 -9.08 15.29 3.48
C LYS A 25 -8.07 15.99 2.58
N LYS A 26 -7.03 15.29 2.10
CA LYS A 26 -5.97 15.86 1.27
C LYS A 26 -6.35 15.90 -0.20
N SER A 27 -5.92 16.92 -0.93
CA SER A 27 -6.01 16.93 -2.39
C SER A 27 -5.03 15.92 -3.02
N ASP A 28 -5.23 15.60 -4.30
CA ASP A 28 -4.31 14.69 -5.02
C ASP A 28 -2.89 15.28 -5.11
N GLU A 29 -2.78 16.59 -5.29
CA GLU A 29 -1.49 17.29 -5.28
C GLU A 29 -0.82 17.21 -3.91
N GLU A 30 -1.59 17.36 -2.83
CA GLU A 30 -1.07 17.20 -1.47
C GLU A 30 -0.54 15.77 -1.24
N ILE A 31 -1.21 14.75 -1.76
CA ILE A 31 -0.77 13.35 -1.62
C ILE A 31 0.49 13.05 -2.41
N LEU A 32 0.58 13.60 -3.63
CA LEU A 32 1.82 13.55 -4.40
C LEU A 32 2.97 14.27 -3.66
N ASN A 33 2.70 15.41 -3.01
CA ASN A 33 3.70 16.14 -2.25
C ASN A 33 4.10 15.40 -0.97
N LEU A 34 3.15 14.77 -0.27
CA LEU A 34 3.42 13.95 0.91
C LEU A 34 4.37 12.79 0.57
N ALA A 35 4.24 12.16 -0.59
CA ALA A 35 5.15 11.08 -1.01
C ALA A 35 6.63 11.50 -1.01
N LYS A 36 6.94 12.79 -1.21
CA LYS A 36 8.30 13.33 -1.24
C LYS A 36 8.98 13.38 0.14
N SER A 37 8.20 13.34 1.22
CA SER A 37 8.71 13.56 2.59
C SER A 37 8.03 12.70 3.67
N VAL A 38 7.09 11.83 3.31
CA VAL A 38 6.39 10.96 4.25
C VAL A 38 7.38 10.16 5.08
N LYS A 39 7.08 10.00 6.36
CA LYS A 39 7.86 9.17 7.28
C LYS A 39 7.53 7.69 7.10
N SER A 40 8.29 6.81 7.74
CA SER A 40 8.06 5.36 7.66
C SER A 40 6.69 4.95 8.20
N GLU A 41 6.27 5.59 9.29
CA GLU A 41 5.11 5.30 10.11
C GLU A 41 3.79 5.64 9.38
N ASP A 42 3.81 6.68 8.55
CA ASP A 42 2.61 7.13 7.82
C ASP A 42 2.56 6.60 6.37
N GLN A 43 3.63 5.92 5.91
CA GLN A 43 3.75 5.55 4.51
C GLN A 43 2.72 4.49 4.09
N ALA A 44 2.34 3.57 4.98
CA ALA A 44 1.34 2.55 4.68
C ALA A 44 -0.04 3.18 4.43
N ASP A 45 -0.47 4.10 5.30
CA ASP A 45 -1.71 4.87 5.14
C ASP A 45 -1.69 5.69 3.86
N LEU A 46 -0.56 6.34 3.55
CA LEU A 46 -0.41 7.12 2.33
C LEU A 46 -0.55 6.26 1.07
N ILE A 47 0.01 5.04 1.08
CA ILE A 47 -0.11 4.09 -0.04
C ILE A 47 -1.56 3.64 -0.24
N ILE A 48 -2.28 3.34 0.85
CA ILE A 48 -3.68 2.94 0.79
C ILE A 48 -4.53 4.09 0.24
N GLU A 49 -4.32 5.31 0.72
CA GLU A 49 -5.04 6.48 0.25
C GLU A 49 -4.77 6.78 -1.23
N ALA A 50 -3.51 6.68 -1.67
CA ALA A 50 -3.15 6.81 -3.08
C ALA A 50 -3.86 5.75 -3.95
N LYS A 51 -3.99 4.52 -3.46
CA LYS A 51 -4.71 3.44 -4.17
C LYS A 51 -6.23 3.68 -4.25
N LYS A 52 -6.84 4.19 -3.18
CA LYS A 52 -8.26 4.58 -3.19
C LYS A 52 -8.54 5.61 -4.29
N ARG A 53 -7.72 6.67 -4.36
CA ARG A 53 -7.85 7.72 -5.38
C ARG A 53 -7.66 7.19 -6.80
N MET A 54 -6.66 6.33 -7.01
CA MET A 54 -6.46 5.70 -8.32
C MET A 54 -7.69 4.92 -8.79
N ASN A 55 -8.45 4.31 -7.89
CA ASN A 55 -9.68 3.58 -8.24
C ASN A 55 -10.84 4.52 -8.64
N GLU A 56 -10.83 5.77 -8.15
CA GLU A 56 -11.83 6.79 -8.47
C GLU A 56 -11.48 7.58 -9.75
N MET A 57 -10.19 7.57 -10.13
CA MET A 57 -9.68 8.25 -11.31
C MET A 57 -9.99 7.51 -12.62
N LYS A 58 -10.05 8.26 -13.72
CA LYS A 58 -10.01 7.66 -15.07
C LYS A 58 -8.67 6.98 -15.29
N TYR A 59 -8.65 5.89 -16.04
CA TYR A 59 -7.46 5.07 -16.28
C TYR A 59 -6.18 5.85 -16.63
N LYS A 60 -6.25 6.82 -17.56
CA LYS A 60 -5.08 7.63 -17.95
C LYS A 60 -4.58 8.51 -16.80
N ASP A 61 -5.50 9.08 -16.03
CA ASP A 61 -5.17 9.95 -14.89
C ASP A 61 -4.59 9.12 -13.75
N ALA A 62 -5.16 7.93 -13.49
CA ALA A 62 -4.65 6.98 -12.51
C ALA A 62 -3.22 6.53 -12.81
N ILE A 63 -2.88 6.26 -14.08
CA ILE A 63 -1.50 5.93 -14.50
C ILE A 63 -0.55 7.09 -14.21
N ASN A 64 -0.94 8.31 -14.61
CA ASN A 64 -0.10 9.49 -14.41
C ASN A 64 0.10 9.79 -12.93
N PHE A 65 -0.95 9.69 -12.14
CA PHE A 65 -0.91 9.85 -10.69
C PHE A 65 0.00 8.79 -10.05
N HIS A 66 -0.17 7.51 -10.43
CA HIS A 66 0.65 6.42 -9.92
C HIS A 66 2.13 6.60 -10.21
N SER A 67 2.47 6.98 -11.44
CA SER A 67 3.86 7.22 -11.87
C SER A 67 4.51 8.35 -11.06
N LYS A 68 3.80 9.48 -10.89
CA LYS A 68 4.27 10.60 -10.05
C LYS A 68 4.42 10.20 -8.59
N PHE A 69 3.45 9.48 -8.05
CA PHE A 69 3.46 9.00 -6.67
C PHE A 69 4.67 8.08 -6.41
N GLN A 70 4.88 7.08 -7.27
CA GLN A 70 6.01 6.15 -7.15
C GLN A 70 7.35 6.86 -7.30
N THR A 71 7.47 7.78 -8.26
CA THR A 71 8.69 8.58 -8.47
C THR A 71 9.02 9.38 -7.21
N ASN A 72 8.06 10.14 -6.68
CA ASN A 72 8.26 10.94 -5.48
C ASN A 72 8.63 10.08 -4.26
N LEU A 73 7.97 8.95 -4.08
CA LEU A 73 8.26 8.03 -2.96
C LEU A 73 9.63 7.38 -3.11
N HIS A 74 10.02 7.01 -4.33
CA HIS A 74 11.34 6.46 -4.63
C HIS A 74 12.45 7.48 -4.33
N GLU A 75 12.29 8.72 -4.79
CA GLU A 75 13.22 9.81 -4.51
C GLU A 75 13.34 10.14 -3.01
N ASN A 76 12.25 10.02 -2.26
CA ASN A 76 12.29 10.16 -0.80
C ASN A 76 13.14 9.04 -0.18
N ILE A 77 12.87 7.79 -0.55
CA ILE A 77 13.55 6.61 0.01
C ILE A 77 15.01 6.54 -0.44
N SER A 78 15.36 7.01 -1.64
CA SER A 78 16.72 6.95 -2.17
C SER A 78 17.71 7.83 -1.40
N LYS A 79 17.22 8.87 -0.73
CA LYS A 79 18.01 9.76 0.15
C LYS A 79 18.49 9.06 1.43
N LEU A 80 17.85 7.95 1.81
CA LEU A 80 18.18 7.20 3.01
C LEU A 80 19.38 6.27 2.79
N SER A 81 20.17 6.07 3.84
CA SER A 81 21.23 5.05 3.87
C SER A 81 20.65 3.64 3.71
N PRO A 82 21.45 2.63 3.31
CA PRO A 82 20.98 1.25 3.20
C PRO A 82 20.30 0.71 4.47
N LYS A 83 20.84 1.07 5.66
CA LYS A 83 20.29 0.65 6.96
C LYS A 83 18.93 1.28 7.24
N GLU A 84 18.80 2.59 7.00
CA GLU A 84 17.53 3.31 7.16
C GLU A 84 16.47 2.81 6.19
N ARG A 85 16.84 2.51 4.93
CA ARG A 85 15.93 1.88 3.96
C ARG A 85 15.42 0.53 4.45
N GLN A 86 16.29 -0.29 5.04
CA GLN A 86 15.90 -1.59 5.58
C GLN A 86 14.94 -1.44 6.76
N GLN A 87 15.23 -0.52 7.69
CA GLN A 87 14.35 -0.23 8.84
C GLN A 87 12.99 0.27 8.38
N ARG A 88 12.97 1.25 7.47
CA ARG A 88 11.75 1.78 6.86
C ARG A 88 10.93 0.70 6.19
N LYS A 89 11.57 -0.19 5.41
CA LYS A 89 10.91 -1.33 4.78
C LYS A 89 10.23 -2.24 5.83
N ALA A 90 10.90 -2.54 6.94
CA ALA A 90 10.34 -3.39 7.98
C ALA A 90 9.11 -2.75 8.66
N ILE A 91 9.18 -1.45 8.97
CA ILE A 91 8.06 -0.68 9.53
C ILE A 91 6.87 -0.72 8.56
N VAL A 92 7.08 -0.28 7.33
CA VAL A 92 6.01 -0.22 6.31
C VAL A 92 5.41 -1.59 6.03
N GLN A 93 6.22 -2.67 6.01
CA GLN A 93 5.70 -4.02 5.83
C GLN A 93 4.82 -4.48 6.99
N LYS A 94 5.22 -4.15 8.22
CA LYS A 94 4.42 -4.44 9.42
C LYS A 94 3.11 -3.66 9.40
N ASP A 95 3.17 -2.36 9.13
CA ASP A 95 1.98 -1.50 9.13
C ASP A 95 1.00 -1.90 8.01
N MET A 96 1.50 -2.21 6.82
CA MET A 96 0.68 -2.75 5.74
C MET A 96 0.01 -4.07 6.13
N MET A 97 0.71 -4.97 6.83
CA MET A 97 0.15 -6.23 7.31
C MET A 97 -0.98 -5.98 8.31
N GLU A 98 -0.74 -5.16 9.33
CA GLU A 98 -1.75 -4.80 10.35
C GLU A 98 -2.98 -4.11 9.75
N LEU A 99 -2.79 -3.28 8.72
CA LEU A 99 -3.89 -2.67 7.98
C LEU A 99 -4.67 -3.70 7.17
N THR A 100 -3.97 -4.60 6.46
CA THR A 100 -4.64 -5.64 5.65
C THR A 100 -5.32 -6.72 6.49
N ASP A 101 -4.82 -7.05 7.69
CA ASP A 101 -5.43 -8.01 8.60
C ASP A 101 -6.81 -7.53 9.10
N LYS A 102 -7.03 -6.21 9.10
CA LYS A 102 -8.31 -5.58 9.45
C LYS A 102 -9.24 -5.39 8.24
N MET A 103 -8.75 -5.62 7.02
CA MET A 103 -9.54 -5.47 5.80
C MET A 103 -10.22 -6.77 5.40
N SER A 104 -11.41 -6.66 4.81
CA SER A 104 -12.05 -7.78 4.14
C SER A 104 -11.27 -8.21 2.89
N GLY A 105 -11.42 -9.47 2.49
CA GLY A 105 -10.82 -9.97 1.24
C GLY A 105 -11.29 -9.22 -0.01
N LYS A 106 -12.48 -8.58 0.04
CA LYS A 106 -12.99 -7.71 -1.03
C LYS A 106 -12.19 -6.40 -1.09
N GLU A 107 -12.01 -5.72 0.04
CA GLU A 107 -11.25 -4.47 0.10
C GLU A 107 -9.79 -4.66 -0.33
N ILE A 108 -9.16 -5.77 0.07
CA ILE A 108 -7.79 -6.13 -0.35
C ILE A 108 -7.71 -6.26 -1.89
N ARG A 109 -8.72 -6.88 -2.51
CA ARG A 109 -8.79 -7.04 -3.98
C ARG A 109 -9.01 -5.70 -4.67
N GLU A 110 -9.95 -4.90 -4.18
CA GLU A 110 -10.28 -3.59 -4.75
C GLU A 110 -9.09 -2.63 -4.72
N LEU A 111 -8.33 -2.62 -3.62
CA LEU A 111 -7.12 -1.81 -3.50
C LEU A 111 -5.88 -2.44 -4.18
N ASN A 112 -6.02 -3.63 -4.78
CA ASN A 112 -4.92 -4.41 -5.35
C ASN A 112 -3.74 -4.51 -4.35
N LEU A 113 -4.05 -4.87 -3.11
CA LEU A 113 -3.11 -5.05 -1.99
C LEU A 113 -2.65 -6.51 -1.87
N HIS A 114 -2.80 -7.29 -2.93
CA HIS A 114 -2.48 -8.71 -2.92
C HIS A 114 -1.09 -8.97 -2.36
N HIS A 115 -1.07 -9.56 -1.19
CA HIS A 115 0.15 -10.03 -0.58
C HIS A 115 0.65 -11.17 -1.47
N LYS A 116 1.69 -10.92 -2.27
CA LYS A 116 2.54 -12.02 -2.73
C LYS A 116 3.10 -12.60 -1.44
N LYS A 117 2.57 -13.73 -0.98
CA LYS A 117 3.27 -14.57 -0.01
C LYS A 117 4.66 -14.75 -0.60
N SER A 118 5.66 -14.06 -0.07
CA SER A 118 7.02 -14.50 -0.26
C SER A 118 7.03 -15.91 0.29
N SER A 119 7.18 -16.90 -0.58
CA SER A 119 7.53 -18.25 -0.21
C SER A 119 8.89 -18.22 0.49
N SER A 120 8.92 -17.75 1.73
CA SER A 120 9.96 -18.04 2.69
C SER A 120 9.36 -19.08 3.64
N TYR A 121 9.10 -20.26 3.09
CA TYR A 121 9.23 -21.45 3.92
C TYR A 121 10.72 -21.56 4.22
N ASN A 122 11.13 -20.96 5.33
CA ASN A 122 12.23 -21.51 6.11
C ASN A 122 11.78 -22.91 6.54
N HIS A 123 11.99 -23.91 5.67
CA HIS A 123 12.14 -25.27 6.14
C HIS A 123 13.37 -25.25 7.04
N LYS A 124 13.11 -25.13 8.34
CA LYS A 124 14.07 -25.55 9.35
C LYS A 124 14.58 -26.90 8.91
N ASN A 125 15.89 -26.95 8.70
CA ASN A 125 16.66 -28.16 8.48
C ASN A 125 16.46 -29.05 9.72
N SER A 126 15.40 -29.84 9.74
CA SER A 126 15.24 -30.91 10.70
C SER A 126 16.16 -32.02 10.23
N ASN A 127 17.30 -32.12 10.90
CA ASN A 127 18.21 -33.25 10.88
C ASN A 127 17.40 -34.55 10.77
N HIS A 128 17.41 -35.17 9.60
CA HIS A 128 17.15 -36.60 9.52
C HIS A 128 18.47 -37.29 9.83
N ASP A 129 18.67 -37.51 11.13
CA ASP A 129 19.65 -38.45 11.63
C ASP A 129 19.43 -39.81 10.94
N HIS A 130 20.53 -40.33 10.41
CA HIS A 130 20.83 -41.72 10.10
C HIS A 130 19.73 -42.74 10.45
N CYS A 131 19.14 -43.35 9.43
CA CYS A 131 18.61 -44.71 9.54
C CYS A 131 19.30 -45.58 8.48
N SER A 132 20.47 -46.11 8.83
CA SER A 132 21.11 -47.21 8.09
C SER A 132 20.30 -48.48 8.35
N MET A 133 19.61 -48.99 7.34
CA MET A 133 19.10 -50.36 7.38
C MET A 133 20.25 -51.32 7.08
N LYS A 134 20.45 -52.26 8.01
CA LYS A 134 21.25 -53.47 7.88
C LYS A 134 20.65 -54.41 6.84
#